data_AF-A0A948DLY0-F1
#
_entry.id   AF-A0A948DLY0-F1
#
_cell.length_a   1.000
_cell.length_b   1.000
_cell.length_c   1.000
_cell.angle_alpha   90.00
_cell.angle_beta   90.00
_cell.angle_gamma   90.00
#
_symmetry.space_group_name_H-M   'P 1'
#
loop_
_entity.id
_entity.type
_entity.pdbx_description
1 polymer ?
#
loop_
_entity_poly.entity_id
_entity_poly.type
_entity_poly.pdbx_seq_one_letter_code
_entity_poly.pdbx_strand_id
1 'polypeptide(L)' 'MIQGKQILITGGGGFIGSHLCERLAPHNRIVVYDNGHRNAIRYTRLLDMPNVTLVKGDVLDAAELQRA' A
#
# COMPACT_ATOMS: atom_id res chain seq x y z
N MET A 1 4.48 3.74 18.27
CA MET A 1 4.50 3.89 16.79
C MET A 1 5.03 2.59 16.21
N ILE A 2 4.41 2.06 15.14
CA ILE A 2 4.87 0.82 14.49
C ILE A 2 6.13 1.12 13.68
N GLN A 3 7.21 0.38 13.91
CA GLN A 3 8.52 0.59 13.28
C GLN A 3 9.21 -0.74 12.98
N GLY A 4 10.04 -0.78 11.94
CA GLY A 4 10.84 -1.94 11.56
C GLY A 4 10.01 -3.14 11.09
N LYS A 5 8.77 -2.91 10.62
CA LYS A 5 7.88 -3.97 10.14
C LYS A 5 7.73 -3.95 8.62
N GLN A 6 7.31 -5.09 8.07
CA GLN A 6 6.70 -5.18 6.75
C GLN A 6 5.19 -5.16 6.95
N ILE A 7 4.50 -4.23 6.27
CA ILE A 7 3.08 -3.95 6.47
C ILE A 7 2.35 -4.02 5.14
N LEU A 8 1.39 -4.94 5.03
CA LEU A 8 0.44 -5.01 3.93
C LEU A 8 -0.75 -4.08 4.24
N ILE A 9 -1.11 -3.22 3.28
CA ILE A 9 -2.25 -2.30 3.39
C ILE A 9 -3.16 -2.51 2.17
N THR A 10 -4.27 -3.22 2.39
CA THR A 10 -5.34 -3.36 1.38
C THR A 10 -6.09 -2.04 1.22
N GLY A 11 -6.47 -1.68 -0.01
CA GLY A 11 -7.08 -0.37 -0.28
C GLY A 11 -6.09 0.80 -0.09
N GLY A 12 -4.79 0.50 0.02
CA GLY A 12 -3.75 1.51 0.26
C GLY A 12 -3.54 2.48 -0.89
N GLY A 13 -4.11 2.19 -2.07
CA GLY A 13 -4.10 3.07 -3.24
C GLY A 13 -5.19 4.15 -3.21
N GLY A 14 -6.14 4.05 -2.28
CA GLY A 14 -7.24 4.99 -2.07
C GLY A 14 -6.88 6.21 -1.21
N PHE A 15 -7.83 7.15 -1.05
CA PHE A 15 -7.60 8.44 -0.39
C PHE A 15 -7.06 8.31 1.04
N ILE A 16 -7.71 7.53 1.91
CA ILE A 16 -7.23 7.34 3.29
C ILE A 16 -6.01 6.43 3.34
N GLY A 17 -6.05 5.36 2.54
CA GLY A 17 -4.98 4.36 2.48
C GLY A 17 -3.63 4.95 2.12
N SER A 18 -3.58 5.85 1.14
CA SER A 18 -2.33 6.46 0.69
C SER A 18 -1.74 7.36 1.78
N HIS A 19 -2.54 8.18 2.47
CA HIS A 19 -2.05 9.01 3.58
C HIS A 19 -1.55 8.15 4.76
N LEU A 20 -2.20 7.01 5.03
CA LEU A 20 -1.71 6.06 6.03
C LEU A 20 -0.36 5.47 5.62
N CYS A 21 -0.21 5.08 4.35
CA CYS A 21 1.06 4.61 3.80
C CYS A 21 2.16 5.67 3.95
N GLU A 22 1.88 6.94 3.62
CA GLU A 22 2.87 8.03 3.76
C GLU A 22 3.33 8.21 5.21
N ARG A 23 2.41 8.04 6.17
CA ARG A 23 2.74 8.15 7.60
C ARG A 23 3.57 6.98 8.12
N LEU A 24 3.43 5.78 7.54
CA LEU A 24 4.12 4.57 8.01
C LEU A 24 5.42 4.27 7.26
N ALA A 25 5.51 4.66 5.98
CA ALA A 25 6.65 4.38 5.11
C ALA A 25 8.01 4.89 5.66
N PRO A 26 8.14 6.01 6.38
CA PRO A 26 9.44 6.47 6.88
C PRO A 26 10.17 5.48 7.81
N HIS A 27 9.44 4.53 8.41
CA HIS A 27 10.00 3.59 9.39
C HIS A 27 9.68 2.11 9.09
N ASN A 28 9.05 1.80 7.96
CA ASN A 28 8.54 0.46 7.65
C ASN A 28 8.67 0.15 6.16
N ARG A 29 8.63 -1.14 5.80
CA ARG A 29 8.43 -1.58 4.41
C ARG A 29 6.94 -1.72 4.17
N ILE A 30 6.41 -1.04 3.15
CA ILE A 30 4.97 -1.01 2.86
C ILE A 30 4.69 -1.80 1.59
N VAL A 31 3.70 -2.69 1.66
CA VAL A 31 3.08 -3.32 0.49
C VAL A 31 1.67 -2.75 0.37
N VAL A 32 1.42 -2.00 -0.68
CA VAL A 32 0.10 -1.47 -1.01
C VAL A 32 -0.60 -2.49 -1.90
N TYR A 33 -1.75 -3.00 -1.47
CA TYR A 33 -2.57 -3.90 -2.27
C TYR A 33 -3.88 -3.22 -2.66
N ASP A 34 -4.06 -2.89 -3.93
CA ASP A 34 -5.21 -2.10 -4.39
C ASP A 34 -5.57 -2.40 -5.86
N ASN A 35 -6.85 -2.37 -6.20
CA ASN A 35 -7.31 -2.62 -7.57
C ASN A 35 -7.20 -1.38 -8.48
N GLY A 36 -6.97 -0.19 -7.91
CA GLY A 36 -6.73 1.04 -8.62
C GLY A 36 -8.00 1.78 -9.07
N HIS A 37 -9.20 1.44 -8.56
CA HIS A 37 -10.43 2.14 -8.95
C HIS A 37 -10.40 3.65 -8.67
N ARG A 38 -9.89 4.07 -7.50
CA ARG A 38 -9.71 5.50 -7.18
C ARG A 38 -8.34 6.04 -7.59
N ASN A 39 -7.30 5.19 -7.48
CA ASN A 39 -5.93 5.50 -7.83
C ASN A 39 -5.42 6.85 -7.28
N ALA A 40 -5.70 7.12 -5.99
CA ALA A 40 -5.27 8.36 -5.32
C ALA A 40 -3.75 8.36 -5.07
N ILE A 41 -3.16 7.17 -4.94
CA ILE A 41 -1.71 6.98 -4.77
C ILE A 41 -0.86 7.65 -5.84
N ARG A 42 -1.39 7.83 -7.07
CA ARG A 42 -0.70 8.55 -8.16
C ARG A 42 -0.35 10.00 -7.84
N TYR A 43 -1.03 10.60 -6.85
CA TYR A 43 -0.81 11.97 -6.41
C TYR A 43 0.12 12.07 -5.19
N THR A 44 0.66 10.93 -4.75
CA THR A 44 1.62 10.85 -3.63
C THR A 44 3.01 10.55 -4.15
N ARG A 45 4.02 10.66 -3.27
CA ARG A 45 5.40 10.25 -3.56
C ARG A 45 5.70 8.79 -3.20
N LEU A 46 4.67 8.03 -2.81
CA LEU A 46 4.83 6.66 -2.31
C LEU A 46 5.50 5.74 -3.33
N LEU A 47 5.16 5.88 -4.62
CA LEU A 47 5.72 5.01 -5.67
C LEU A 47 7.19 5.31 -5.98
N ASP A 48 7.71 6.47 -5.53
CA ASP A 48 9.13 6.82 -5.65
C ASP A 48 9.97 6.26 -4.49
N MET A 49 9.32 5.77 -3.42
CA MET A 49 10.00 5.30 -2.23
C MET A 49 10.49 3.85 -2.42
N PRO A 50 11.79 3.54 -2.20
CA PRO A 50 12.35 2.22 -2.46
C PRO A 50 11.82 1.13 -1.51
N ASN A 51 11.20 1.53 -0.40
CA ASN A 51 10.62 0.65 0.62
C ASN A 51 9.09 0.54 0.51
N VAL A 52 8.50 1.03 -0.57
CA VAL A 52 7.07 0.89 -0.88
C VAL A 52 6.92 0.06 -2.16
N THR A 53 6.00 -0.89 -2.15
CA THR A 53 5.68 -1.71 -3.32
C THR A 53 4.18 -1.67 -3.56
N LEU A 54 3.75 -1.38 -4.78
CA LEU A 54 2.36 -1.48 -5.19
C LEU A 54 2.12 -2.84 -5.86
N VAL A 55 1.24 -3.63 -5.25
CA VAL A 55 0.70 -4.86 -5.81
C VAL A 55 -0.72 -4.56 -6.27
N LYS A 56 -0.97 -4.66 -7.57
CA LYS A 56 -2.32 -4.51 -8.11
C LYS A 56 -3.09 -5.80 -7.90
N GLY A 57 -4.24 -5.73 -7.24
CA GLY A 57 -5.10 -6.90 -7.00
C GLY A 57 -6.41 -6.52 -6.32
N ASP A 58 -7.37 -7.45 -6.33
CA ASP A 58 -8.66 -7.27 -5.64
C ASP A 58 -8.67 -8.03 -4.31
N VAL A 59 -9.16 -7.41 -3.25
CA VAL A 59 -9.27 -8.04 -1.91
C VAL A 59 -10.31 -9.16 -1.91
N LEU A 60 -11.23 -9.17 -2.88
CA LEU A 60 -12.21 -10.23 -3.08
C LEU A 60 -11.60 -11.49 -3.73
N ASP A 61 -10.39 -11.41 -4.30
CA ASP A 61 -9.64 -12.59 -4.72
C ASP A 61 -8.74 -13.08 -3.58
N ALA A 62 -9.26 -14.05 -2.82
CA ALA A 62 -8.55 -14.62 -1.67
C ALA A 62 -7.22 -15.30 -2.06
N ALA A 63 -7.16 -15.91 -3.25
CA ALA A 63 -5.97 -16.63 -3.69
C ALA A 63 -4.85 -15.65 -4.07
N GLU A 64 -5.17 -14.54 -4.72
CA GLU A 64 -4.23 -13.45 -4.98
C GLU A 64 -3.81 -12.74 -3.69
N LEU A 65 -4.76 -12.42 -2.81
CA LEU A 65 -4.48 -11.74 -1.54
C LEU A 65 -3.52 -12.54 -0.65
N GLN A 66 -3.64 -13.87 -0.62
CA GLN A 66 -2.75 -14.72 0.16
C GLN A 66 -1.29 -14.74 -0.34
N ARG A 67 -1.05 -14.31 -1.60
CA ARG A 67 0.30 -14.24 -2.20
C ARG A 67 0.95 -12.87 -2.04
N ALA A 68 0.19 -11.83 -1.68
CA ALA A 68 0.64 -10.45 -1.53
C ALA A 68 1.40 -10.23 -0.21
#